data_AF-A0A925W5M2-F1
#
_entry.id   AF-A0A925W5M2-F1
#
_cell.length_a   1.000
_cell.length_b   1.000
_cell.length_c   1.000
_cell.angle_alpha   90.00
_cell.angle_beta   90.00
_cell.angle_gamma   90.00
#
_symmetry.space_group_name_H-M   'P 1'
#
loop_
_entity.id
_entity.type
_entity.pdbx_description
1 polymer ?
#
loop_
_entity_poly.entity_id
_entity_poly.type
_entity_poly.pdbx_seq_one_letter_code
_entity_poly.pdbx_strand_id
1 'polypeptide(L)'
;MNLQPGTPVDRLVTWSMFASLGLTLASSVLYAVQGWTDPTAALLHILGGALGGLLVVRIVTCLDRVPGLAAATLLTGLAGCAGVVGYGFNTVGVGLGGVDLIDATGVAAVLKPLGLLWPAALLMAGVGLVLARRVPVWCGAGIAVGAVLYPVSRIIDIGWLAVIVDLLLLGTLAFLARRTTEHAPRSPEPTSSSPAPMSPAPTS
;
A
#
# COMPACT_ATOMS: atom_id res chain seq x y z
N MET A 1 -11.95 11.66 0.21
CA MET A 1 -12.62 10.67 -0.66
C MET A 1 -13.27 9.65 0.25
N ASN A 2 -14.61 9.55 0.24
CA ASN A 2 -15.32 8.59 1.09
C ASN A 2 -15.56 7.31 0.29
N LEU A 3 -14.81 6.25 0.59
CA LEU A 3 -15.09 4.91 0.07
C LEU A 3 -16.28 4.34 0.85
N GLN A 4 -17.33 3.93 0.15
CA GLN A 4 -18.49 3.33 0.80
C GLN A 4 -18.13 1.92 1.29
N PRO A 5 -18.23 1.65 2.61
CA PRO A 5 -17.78 0.37 3.16
C PRO A 5 -18.54 -0.82 2.56
N GLY A 6 -17.81 -1.91 2.33
CA GLY A 6 -18.38 -3.18 1.87
C GLY A 6 -18.70 -3.26 0.37
N THR A 7 -18.61 -2.15 -0.36
CA THR A 7 -18.75 -2.11 -1.82
C THR A 7 -17.60 -2.87 -2.52
N PRO A 8 -17.77 -3.32 -3.78
CA PRO A 8 -16.69 -3.97 -4.54
C PRO A 8 -15.42 -3.11 -4.64
N VAL A 9 -15.56 -1.79 -4.77
CA VAL A 9 -14.42 -0.85 -4.82
C VAL A 9 -13.68 -0.80 -3.49
N ASP A 10 -14.41 -0.68 -2.37
CA ASP A 10 -13.79 -0.70 -1.04
C ASP A 10 -13.04 -2.01 -0.76
N ARG A 11 -13.62 -3.15 -1.17
CA ARG A 11 -12.96 -4.46 -1.08
C ARG A 11 -11.71 -4.52 -1.93
N LEU A 12 -11.77 -4.10 -3.19
CA LEU A 12 -10.64 -4.11 -4.11
C LEU A 12 -9.47 -3.28 -3.57
N VAL A 13 -9.77 -2.04 -3.15
CA VAL A 13 -8.79 -1.11 -2.61
C VAL A 13 -8.20 -1.61 -1.29
N THR A 14 -9.00 -2.26 -0.43
CA THR A 14 -8.50 -2.90 0.80
C THR A 14 -7.61 -4.12 0.48
N TRP A 15 -8.03 -4.97 -0.45
CA TRP A 15 -7.25 -6.14 -0.88
C TRP A 15 -5.91 -5.76 -1.51
N SER A 16 -5.86 -4.61 -2.20
CA SER A 16 -4.61 -4.11 -2.79
C SER A 16 -3.50 -3.91 -1.76
N MET A 17 -3.83 -3.63 -0.49
CA MET A 17 -2.83 -3.51 0.59
C MET A 17 -2.07 -4.82 0.81
N PHE A 18 -2.77 -5.95 0.73
CA PHE A 18 -2.17 -7.28 0.86
C PHE A 18 -1.48 -7.71 -0.42
N ALA A 19 -2.11 -7.48 -1.57
CA ALA A 19 -1.57 -7.92 -2.85
C ALA A 19 -0.27 -7.18 -3.21
N SER A 20 -0.25 -5.85 -3.04
CA SER A 20 0.94 -5.03 -3.33
C SER A 20 2.14 -5.43 -2.47
N LEU A 21 1.97 -5.50 -1.15
CA LEU A 21 3.07 -5.84 -0.24
C LEU A 21 3.40 -7.33 -0.24
N GLY A 22 2.43 -8.21 -0.49
CA GLY A 22 2.67 -9.65 -0.66
C GLY A 22 3.55 -9.94 -1.88
N LEU A 23 3.29 -9.28 -3.01
CA LEU A 23 4.15 -9.35 -4.20
C LEU A 23 5.53 -8.74 -3.95
N THR A 24 5.60 -7.61 -3.23
CA THR A 24 6.87 -6.98 -2.87
C THR A 24 7.70 -7.87 -1.93
N LEU A 25 7.07 -8.53 -0.96
CA LEU A 25 7.71 -9.50 -0.08
C LEU A 25 8.23 -10.71 -0.87
N ALA A 26 7.41 -11.27 -1.76
CA ALA A 26 7.82 -12.38 -2.62
C ALA A 26 9.01 -11.99 -3.51
N SER A 27 9.00 -10.76 -4.05
CA SER A 27 10.12 -10.17 -4.77
C SER A 27 11.38 -10.11 -3.90
N SER A 28 11.29 -9.57 -2.67
CA SER A 28 12.46 -9.49 -1.76
C SER A 28 13.00 -10.86 -1.36
N VAL A 29 12.14 -11.87 -1.20
CA VAL A 29 12.59 -13.25 -0.96
C VAL A 29 13.37 -13.77 -2.17
N LEU A 30 12.88 -13.55 -3.39
CA LEU A 30 13.60 -13.93 -4.60
C LEU A 30 14.92 -13.17 -4.74
N TYR A 31 14.95 -11.85 -4.51
CA TYR A 31 16.19 -11.08 -4.51
C TYR A 31 17.20 -11.59 -3.47
N ALA A 32 16.74 -11.96 -2.27
CA ALA A 32 17.61 -12.49 -1.23
C ALA A 32 18.20 -13.87 -1.59
N VAL A 33 17.53 -14.67 -2.42
CA VAL A 33 17.95 -16.02 -2.81
C VAL A 33 18.72 -16.03 -4.14
N GLN A 34 18.28 -15.25 -5.13
CA GLN A 34 18.76 -15.26 -6.51
C GLN A 34 19.66 -14.07 -6.86
N GLY A 35 19.70 -13.04 -6.01
CA GLY A 35 20.45 -11.81 -6.23
C GLY A 35 19.61 -10.67 -6.83
N TRP A 36 20.11 -9.44 -6.72
CA TRP A 36 19.39 -8.19 -7.02
C TRP A 36 19.14 -7.90 -8.51
N THR A 37 19.72 -8.71 -9.39
CA THR A 37 19.53 -8.63 -10.84
C THR A 37 18.56 -9.68 -11.37
N ASP A 38 17.85 -10.42 -10.49
CA ASP A 38 16.89 -11.45 -10.92
C ASP A 38 15.65 -10.84 -11.60
N PRO A 39 15.36 -11.16 -12.87
CA PRO A 39 14.24 -10.57 -13.60
C PRO A 39 12.87 -11.05 -13.09
N THR A 40 12.80 -12.23 -12.46
CA THR A 40 11.56 -12.74 -11.88
C THR A 40 11.17 -11.96 -10.62
N ALA A 41 12.14 -11.72 -9.73
CA ALA A 41 12.00 -10.85 -8.57
C ALA A 41 11.57 -9.44 -9.00
N ALA A 42 12.19 -8.89 -10.05
CA ALA A 42 11.85 -7.59 -10.59
C ALA A 42 10.41 -7.54 -11.13
N LEU A 43 9.94 -8.56 -11.85
CA LEU A 43 8.56 -8.64 -12.31
C LEU A 43 7.55 -8.59 -11.15
N LEU A 44 7.80 -9.34 -10.07
CA LEU A 44 6.94 -9.30 -8.88
C LEU A 44 6.96 -7.91 -8.24
N HIS A 45 8.12 -7.24 -8.22
CA HIS A 45 8.25 -5.88 -7.71
C HIS A 45 7.45 -4.87 -8.54
N ILE A 46 7.48 -4.99 -9.88
CA ILE A 46 6.69 -4.16 -10.81
C ILE A 46 5.20 -4.31 -10.51
N LEU A 47 4.71 -5.56 -10.42
CA LEU A 47 3.30 -5.83 -10.13
C LEU A 47 2.90 -5.31 -8.75
N GLY A 48 3.78 -5.49 -7.75
CA GLY A 48 3.61 -4.94 -6.40
C GLY A 48 3.51 -3.41 -6.42
N GLY A 49 4.40 -2.73 -7.14
CA GLY A 49 4.41 -1.28 -7.31
C GLY A 49 3.19 -0.75 -8.05
N ALA A 50 2.74 -1.43 -9.11
CA ALA A 50 1.54 -1.05 -9.85
C ALA A 50 0.28 -1.12 -8.97
N LEU A 51 0.11 -2.21 -8.20
CA LEU A 51 -0.96 -2.32 -7.21
C LEU A 51 -0.78 -1.35 -6.04
N GLY A 52 0.44 -0.90 -5.79
CA GLY A 52 0.80 0.11 -4.79
C GLY A 52 0.02 1.41 -4.95
N GLY A 53 -0.39 1.78 -6.17
CA GLY A 53 -1.23 2.96 -6.40
C GLY A 53 -2.59 2.85 -5.71
N LEU A 54 -3.23 1.68 -5.78
CA LEU A 54 -4.51 1.42 -5.09
C LEU A 54 -4.32 1.38 -3.57
N LEU A 55 -3.20 0.82 -3.11
CA LEU A 55 -2.83 0.83 -1.70
C LEU A 55 -2.70 2.26 -1.18
N VAL A 56 -2.02 3.14 -1.91
CA VAL A 56 -1.87 4.56 -1.54
C VAL A 56 -3.24 5.21 -1.43
N VAL A 57 -4.13 4.97 -2.40
CA VAL A 57 -5.53 5.43 -2.33
C VAL A 57 -6.21 4.96 -1.05
N ARG A 58 -6.03 3.69 -0.63
CA ARG A 58 -6.60 3.20 0.64
C ARG A 58 -6.03 3.96 1.84
N ILE A 59 -4.71 4.08 1.91
CA ILE A 59 -4.03 4.72 3.05
C ILE A 59 -4.52 6.16 3.23
N VAL A 60 -4.65 6.93 2.14
CA VAL A 60 -5.05 8.35 2.27
C VAL A 60 -6.50 8.52 2.74
N THR A 61 -7.37 7.51 2.58
CA THR A 61 -8.70 7.54 3.22
C THR A 61 -8.64 7.44 4.75
N CYS A 62 -7.53 6.94 5.30
CA CYS A 62 -7.29 6.86 6.73
C CYS A 62 -6.65 8.13 7.31
N LEU A 63 -6.32 9.10 6.45
CA LEU A 63 -5.66 10.36 6.81
C LEU A 63 -6.63 11.56 6.79
N ASP A 64 -7.91 11.29 7.01
CA ASP A 64 -9.02 12.28 6.98
C ASP A 64 -8.80 13.47 7.93
N ARG A 65 -8.12 13.24 9.07
CA ARG A 65 -7.79 14.27 10.07
C ARG A 65 -6.55 15.10 9.75
N VAL A 66 -5.79 14.75 8.71
CA VAL A 66 -4.55 15.43 8.30
C VAL A 66 -4.52 15.65 6.78
N PRO A 67 -5.46 16.43 6.22
CA PRO A 67 -5.73 16.47 4.78
C PRO A 67 -4.55 16.93 3.92
N GLY A 68 -3.71 17.85 4.40
CA GLY A 68 -2.51 18.27 3.68
C GLY A 68 -1.49 17.13 3.52
N LEU A 69 -1.31 16.34 4.58
CA LEU A 69 -0.43 15.18 4.55
C LEU A 69 -1.03 14.04 3.71
N ALA A 70 -2.36 13.89 3.71
CA ALA A 70 -3.06 12.95 2.83
C ALA A 70 -2.81 13.28 1.35
N ALA A 71 -2.91 14.56 0.97
CA ALA A 71 -2.64 15.01 -0.40
C ALA A 71 -1.17 14.79 -0.80
N ALA A 72 -0.23 15.16 0.08
CA ALA A 72 1.20 14.93 -0.16
C ALA A 72 1.52 13.43 -0.30
N THR A 73 0.94 12.59 0.56
CA THR A 73 1.06 11.12 0.50
C THR A 73 0.51 10.57 -0.80
N LEU A 74 -0.63 11.07 -1.28
CA LEU A 74 -1.22 10.64 -2.55
C LEU A 74 -0.30 10.96 -3.72
N LEU A 75 0.14 12.22 -3.83
CA LEU A 75 0.98 12.69 -4.94
C LEU A 75 2.32 11.94 -4.98
N THR A 76 3.02 11.91 -3.86
CA THR A 76 4.32 11.22 -3.76
C THR A 76 4.16 9.71 -3.89
N GLY A 77 3.09 9.13 -3.37
CA GLY A 77 2.83 7.69 -3.45
C GLY A 77 2.61 7.24 -4.89
N LEU A 78 1.79 7.96 -5.66
CA LEU A 78 1.56 7.65 -7.07
C LEU A 78 2.84 7.83 -7.92
N ALA A 79 3.57 8.93 -7.71
CA ALA A 79 4.85 9.14 -8.39
C ALA A 79 5.89 8.07 -7.98
N GLY A 80 5.92 7.71 -6.71
CA GLY A 80 6.75 6.63 -6.17
C GLY A 80 6.44 5.27 -6.76
N CYS A 81 5.15 4.95 -7.00
CA CYS A 81 4.76 3.72 -7.69
C CYS A 81 5.33 3.67 -9.11
N ALA A 82 5.28 4.79 -9.85
CA ALA A 82 5.90 4.88 -11.16
C ALA A 82 7.44 4.69 -11.08
N GLY A 83 8.08 5.23 -10.04
CA GLY A 83 9.49 5.00 -9.75
C GLY A 83 9.82 3.52 -9.49
N VAL A 84 9.04 2.84 -8.65
CA VAL A 84 9.19 1.40 -8.36
C VAL A 84 9.05 0.56 -9.63
N VAL A 85 8.04 0.86 -10.45
CA VAL A 85 7.84 0.18 -11.75
C VAL A 85 9.04 0.43 -12.68
N GLY A 86 9.53 1.68 -12.76
CA GLY A 86 10.71 2.03 -13.54
C GLY A 86 11.98 1.29 -13.10
N TYR A 87 12.23 1.22 -11.79
CA TYR A 87 13.33 0.43 -11.22
C TYR A 87 13.21 -1.05 -11.57
N GLY A 88 12.02 -1.64 -11.44
CA GLY A 88 11.81 -3.03 -11.80
C GLY A 88 12.09 -3.29 -13.28
N PHE A 89 11.64 -2.42 -14.18
CA PHE A 89 11.97 -2.54 -15.61
C PHE A 89 13.47 -2.40 -15.88
N ASN A 90 14.15 -1.50 -15.16
CA ASN A 90 15.61 -1.41 -15.23
C ASN A 90 16.27 -2.73 -14.81
N THR A 91 15.86 -3.30 -13.67
CA THR A 91 16.41 -4.58 -13.18
C THR A 91 16.16 -5.71 -14.18
N VAL A 92 14.98 -5.79 -14.79
CA VAL A 92 14.72 -6.76 -15.89
C VAL A 92 15.68 -6.52 -17.05
N GLY A 93 15.84 -5.27 -17.48
CA GLY A 93 16.75 -4.90 -18.57
C GLY A 93 18.20 -5.32 -18.29
N VAL A 94 18.72 -4.97 -17.11
CA VAL A 94 20.08 -5.34 -16.66
C VAL A 94 20.22 -6.86 -16.54
N GLY A 95 19.24 -7.54 -15.95
CA GLY A 95 19.24 -9.01 -15.84
C GLY A 95 19.25 -9.74 -17.18
N LEU A 96 18.79 -9.09 -18.25
CA LEU A 96 18.83 -9.59 -19.63
C LEU A 96 20.07 -9.13 -20.42
N GLY A 97 21.06 -8.49 -19.76
CA GLY A 97 22.29 -8.01 -20.38
C GLY A 97 22.17 -6.61 -21.01
N GLY A 98 21.13 -5.85 -20.67
CA GLY A 98 20.91 -4.48 -21.11
C GLY A 98 21.74 -3.44 -20.34
N VAL A 99 21.50 -2.17 -20.67
CA VAL A 99 22.14 -1.02 -20.00
C VAL A 99 21.44 -0.70 -18.70
N ASP A 100 22.22 -0.42 -17.66
CA ASP A 100 21.70 0.09 -16.40
C ASP A 100 21.39 1.60 -16.50
N LEU A 101 20.11 1.94 -16.52
CA LEU A 101 19.61 3.31 -16.57
C LEU A 101 19.65 4.00 -15.21
N ILE A 102 19.78 3.26 -14.09
CA ILE A 102 19.81 3.84 -12.75
C ILE A 102 21.13 4.58 -12.50
N ASP A 103 22.22 4.11 -13.09
CA ASP A 103 23.53 4.75 -13.05
C ASP A 103 23.84 5.59 -14.31
N ALA A 104 22.90 5.66 -15.24
CA ALA A 104 23.02 6.50 -16.42
C ALA A 104 22.79 7.99 -16.11
N THR A 105 23.37 8.84 -16.95
CA THR A 105 23.21 10.31 -16.88
C THR A 105 22.03 10.79 -17.74
N GLY A 106 21.73 12.09 -17.68
CA GLY A 106 20.68 12.71 -18.50
C GLY A 106 19.28 12.45 -17.93
N VAL A 107 18.30 12.19 -18.80
CA VAL A 107 16.89 12.00 -18.38
C VAL A 107 16.73 10.83 -17.42
N ALA A 108 17.55 9.78 -17.54
CA ALA A 108 17.50 8.59 -16.70
C ALA A 108 17.81 8.88 -15.21
N ALA A 109 18.53 9.97 -14.91
CA ALA A 109 18.84 10.39 -13.55
C ALA A 109 17.59 10.67 -12.70
N VAL A 110 16.41 10.85 -13.32
CA VAL A 110 15.13 11.02 -12.61
C VAL A 110 14.63 9.73 -11.94
N LEU A 111 15.10 8.55 -12.36
CA LEU A 111 14.59 7.28 -11.85
C LEU A 111 14.89 7.10 -10.35
N LYS A 112 16.11 7.44 -9.92
CA LYS A 112 16.53 7.38 -8.51
C LYS A 112 15.61 8.19 -7.57
N PRO A 113 15.45 9.52 -7.76
CA PRO A 113 14.57 10.31 -6.90
C PRO A 113 13.11 9.89 -7.03
N LEU A 114 12.65 9.46 -8.20
CA LEU A 114 11.27 8.99 -8.38
C LEU A 114 11.00 7.73 -7.54
N GLY A 115 11.93 6.77 -7.53
CA GLY A 115 11.84 5.59 -6.67
C GLY A 115 11.83 5.93 -5.17
N LEU A 116 12.59 6.95 -4.75
CA LEU A 116 12.61 7.42 -3.35
C LEU A 116 11.30 8.09 -2.89
N LEU A 117 10.43 8.50 -3.82
CA LEU A 117 9.11 9.02 -3.44
C LEU A 117 8.20 7.95 -2.82
N TRP A 118 8.42 6.66 -3.13
CA TRP A 118 7.67 5.57 -2.52
C TRP A 118 7.89 5.46 -1.01
N PRO A 119 9.13 5.29 -0.50
CA PRO A 119 9.37 5.30 0.94
C PRO A 119 9.02 6.65 1.58
N ALA A 120 9.17 7.78 0.87
CA ALA A 120 8.72 9.08 1.38
C ALA A 120 7.19 9.11 1.62
N ALA A 121 6.39 8.54 0.70
CA ALA A 121 4.95 8.43 0.85
C ALA A 121 4.57 7.53 2.04
N LEU A 122 5.25 6.39 2.21
CA LEU A 122 5.04 5.51 3.37
C LEU A 122 5.40 6.22 4.69
N LEU A 123 6.49 7.00 4.71
CA LEU A 123 6.88 7.76 5.88
C LEU A 123 5.80 8.79 6.26
N MET A 124 5.32 9.56 5.28
CA MET A 124 4.22 10.51 5.48
C MET A 124 2.93 9.82 5.94
N ALA A 125 2.60 8.66 5.38
CA ALA A 125 1.48 7.85 5.81
C ALA A 125 1.60 7.40 7.27
N GLY A 126 2.77 6.85 7.66
CA GLY A 126 3.03 6.40 9.02
C GLY A 126 2.92 7.54 10.03
N VAL A 127 3.55 8.69 9.75
CA VAL A 127 3.45 9.90 10.56
C VAL A 127 2.00 10.39 10.64
N GLY A 128 1.31 10.43 9.51
CA GLY A 128 -0.09 10.88 9.44
C GLY A 128 -1.02 10.01 10.25
N LEU A 129 -0.82 8.68 10.26
CA LEU A 129 -1.60 7.75 11.06
C LEU A 129 -1.38 7.96 12.56
N VAL A 130 -0.15 8.25 12.99
CA VAL A 130 0.17 8.60 14.38
C VAL A 130 -0.51 9.91 14.77
N LEU A 131 -0.42 10.94 13.92
CA LEU A 131 -1.02 12.26 14.17
C LEU A 131 -2.55 12.20 14.18
N ALA A 132 -3.17 11.42 13.29
CA ALA A 132 -4.61 11.26 13.21
C ALA A 132 -5.22 10.51 14.40
N ARG A 133 -4.39 9.75 15.14
CA ARG A 133 -4.80 8.91 16.30
C ARG A 133 -5.96 7.97 15.97
N ARG A 134 -6.01 7.45 14.75
CA ARG A 134 -7.04 6.49 14.26
C ARG A 134 -6.65 5.04 14.50
N VAL A 135 -5.35 4.78 14.67
CA VAL A 135 -4.77 3.47 14.93
C VAL A 135 -3.80 3.55 16.11
N PRO A 136 -3.45 2.41 16.75
CA PRO A 136 -2.40 2.38 17.76
C PRO A 136 -1.09 2.96 17.22
N VAL A 137 -0.34 3.67 18.07
CA VAL A 137 0.90 4.36 17.67
C VAL A 137 1.91 3.40 17.05
N TRP A 138 2.01 2.17 17.54
CA TRP A 138 2.92 1.15 17.01
C TRP A 138 2.65 0.84 15.52
N CYS A 139 1.39 0.94 15.06
CA CYS A 139 1.04 0.66 13.67
C CYS A 139 1.60 1.74 12.75
N GLY A 140 1.37 3.02 13.07
CA GLY A 140 1.91 4.14 12.30
C GLY A 140 3.43 4.24 12.41
N ALA A 141 3.98 4.00 13.60
CA ALA A 141 5.44 3.96 13.83
C ALA A 141 6.10 2.83 13.05
N GLY A 142 5.51 1.63 13.00
CA GLY A 142 6.04 0.50 12.24
C GLY A 142 6.07 0.78 10.73
N ILE A 143 5.06 1.46 10.18
CA ILE A 143 5.07 1.93 8.78
C ILE A 143 6.20 2.95 8.57
N ALA A 144 6.37 3.92 9.46
CA ALA A 144 7.43 4.92 9.37
C ALA A 144 8.84 4.31 9.46
N VAL A 145 9.06 3.36 10.37
CA VAL A 145 10.32 2.61 10.49
C VAL A 145 10.58 1.80 9.23
N GLY A 146 9.58 1.06 8.74
CA GLY A 146 9.68 0.32 7.48
C GLY A 146 10.03 1.23 6.32
N ALA A 147 9.42 2.42 6.24
CA ALA A 147 9.69 3.41 5.20
C ALA A 147 11.14 3.91 5.19
N VAL A 148 11.75 4.11 6.37
CA VAL A 148 13.16 4.52 6.48
C VAL A 148 14.10 3.36 6.13
N LEU A 149 13.80 2.15 6.59
CA LEU A 149 14.63 0.97 6.34
C LEU A 149 14.51 0.45 4.90
N TYR A 150 13.40 0.72 4.22
CA TYR A 150 13.14 0.29 2.85
C TYR A 150 14.26 0.68 1.87
N PRO A 151 14.62 1.97 1.70
CA PRO A 151 15.72 2.36 0.82
C PRO A 151 17.06 1.83 1.34
N VAL A 152 17.31 1.81 2.66
CA VAL A 152 18.57 1.29 3.23
C VAL A 152 18.79 -0.17 2.81
N SER A 153 17.76 -1.00 2.93
CA SER A 153 17.85 -2.43 2.56
C SER A 153 18.09 -2.67 1.07
N ARG A 154 17.63 -1.77 0.19
CA ARG A 154 17.60 -1.94 -1.26
C ARG A 154 18.67 -1.15 -2.01
N ILE A 155 19.22 -0.10 -1.42
CA ILE A 155 20.34 0.65 -2.00
C ILE A 155 21.67 -0.02 -1.63
N ILE A 156 21.73 -0.67 -0.47
CA ILE A 156 22.91 -1.39 0.03
C ILE A 156 22.79 -2.90 -0.28
N ASP A 157 21.75 -3.32 -1.01
CA ASP A 157 21.57 -4.70 -1.46
C ASP A 157 21.55 -5.76 -0.33
N ILE A 158 20.97 -5.43 0.82
CA ILE A 158 20.89 -6.30 2.00
C ILE A 158 19.59 -7.13 1.96
N GLY A 159 19.63 -8.27 1.27
CA GLY A 159 18.43 -9.09 0.98
C GLY A 159 17.62 -9.52 2.20
N TRP A 160 18.26 -10.04 3.26
CA TRP A 160 17.54 -10.45 4.48
C TRP A 160 16.84 -9.28 5.18
N LEU A 161 17.46 -8.09 5.14
CA LEU A 161 16.87 -6.88 5.72
C LEU A 161 15.66 -6.44 4.91
N ALA A 162 15.71 -6.53 3.57
CA ALA A 162 14.57 -6.21 2.71
C ALA A 162 13.35 -7.10 3.03
N VAL A 163 13.56 -8.40 3.28
CA VAL A 163 12.50 -9.33 3.70
C VAL A 163 11.90 -8.91 5.05
N ILE A 164 12.71 -8.57 6.04
CA ILE A 164 12.23 -8.13 7.36
C ILE A 164 11.42 -6.82 7.24
N VAL A 165 11.90 -5.88 6.44
CA VAL A 165 11.20 -4.61 6.19
C VAL A 165 9.83 -4.87 5.55
N ASP A 166 9.76 -5.74 4.56
CA ASP A 166 8.50 -6.06 3.88
C ASP A 166 7.52 -6.81 4.79
N LEU A 167 8.01 -7.71 5.66
CA LEU A 167 7.18 -8.35 6.69
C LEU A 167 6.61 -7.33 7.68
N LEU A 168 7.42 -6.36 8.13
CA LEU A 168 6.97 -5.28 9.00
C LEU A 168 5.90 -4.42 8.32
N LEU A 169 6.14 -4.00 7.08
CA LEU A 169 5.19 -3.20 6.30
C LEU A 169 3.89 -3.98 6.04
N LEU A 170 3.99 -5.25 5.64
CA LEU A 170 2.83 -6.11 5.41
C LEU A 170 2.02 -6.29 6.70
N GLY A 171 2.67 -6.58 7.83
CA GLY A 171 1.98 -6.78 9.11
C GLY A 171 1.25 -5.54 9.61
N THR A 172 1.90 -4.37 9.53
CA THR A 172 1.29 -3.10 9.95
C THR A 172 0.14 -2.67 9.03
N LEU A 173 0.29 -2.83 7.72
CA LEU A 173 -0.75 -2.51 6.75
C LEU A 173 -1.91 -3.52 6.77
N ALA A 174 -1.63 -4.81 7.02
CA ALA A 174 -2.65 -5.82 7.26
C ALA A 174 -3.50 -5.48 8.49
N PHE A 175 -2.85 -5.03 9.56
CA PHE A 175 -3.56 -4.55 10.76
C PHE A 175 -4.43 -3.32 10.44
N LEU A 176 -3.90 -2.34 9.71
CA LEU A 176 -4.65 -1.16 9.27
C LEU A 176 -5.87 -1.56 8.43
N ALA A 177 -5.69 -2.45 7.45
CA ALA A 177 -6.77 -2.95 6.59
C ALA A 177 -7.90 -3.56 7.41
N ARG A 178 -7.60 -4.43 8.38
CA ARG A 178 -8.60 -5.05 9.27
C ARG A 178 -9.38 -4.01 10.09
N ARG A 179 -8.69 -3.01 10.64
CA ARG A 179 -9.34 -1.93 11.40
C ARG A 179 -10.32 -1.13 10.58
N THR A 180 -9.99 -0.88 9.30
CA THR A 180 -10.88 -0.14 8.40
C THR A 180 -12.15 -0.91 8.05
N THR A 181 -12.09 -2.24 7.96
CA THR A 181 -13.28 -3.07 7.72
C THR A 181 -14.19 -3.19 8.95
N GLU A 182 -13.63 -3.18 10.17
CA GLU A 182 -14.40 -3.31 11.42
C GLU A 182 -15.26 -2.07 11.73
N HIS A 183 -14.84 -0.88 11.30
CA HIS A 183 -15.51 0.40 11.59
C HIS A 183 -16.54 0.82 10.53
N ALA A 184 -16.88 -0.07 9.59
CA ALA A 184 -17.97 0.14 8.66
C ALA A 184 -19.31 0.25 9.44
N PRO A 185 -20.12 1.32 9.25
CA PRO A 185 -21.44 1.38 9.85
C PRO A 185 -22.24 0.14 9.43
N ARG A 186 -22.70 -0.66 10.41
CA ARG A 186 -23.66 -1.72 10.11
C ARG A 186 -24.89 -1.04 9.53
N SER A 187 -25.31 -1.43 8.32
CA SER A 187 -26.60 -1.01 7.80
C SER A 187 -27.66 -1.25 8.87
N PRO A 188 -28.55 -0.29 9.16
CA PRO A 188 -29.62 -0.51 10.10
C PRO A 188 -30.33 -1.80 9.69
N GLU A 189 -30.39 -2.74 10.62
CA GLU A 189 -31.15 -3.98 10.46
C GLU A 189 -32.53 -3.60 9.93
N PRO A 190 -32.99 -4.16 8.80
CA PRO A 190 -34.31 -3.84 8.30
C PRO A 190 -35.27 -4.19 9.43
N THR A 191 -35.79 -3.16 10.10
CA THR A 191 -36.79 -3.32 11.15
C THR A 191 -37.88 -4.13 10.49
N SER A 192 -38.00 -5.39 10.89
CA SER A 192 -39.09 -6.25 10.45
C SER A 192 -40.35 -5.54 10.90
N SER A 193 -40.96 -4.77 10.00
CA SER A 193 -42.32 -4.31 10.18
C SER A 193 -43.15 -5.59 10.14
N SER A 194 -43.28 -6.21 11.31
CA SER A 194 -44.28 -7.24 11.55
C SER A 194 -45.59 -6.65 11.03
N PRO A 195 -46.23 -7.25 10.02
CA PRO A 195 -47.48 -6.72 9.51
C PRO A 195 -48.45 -6.62 10.69
N ALA A 196 -49.02 -5.42 10.87
CA ALA A 196 -50.00 -5.19 11.90
C ALA A 196 -51.11 -6.24 11.79
N PRO A 197 -51.60 -6.82 12.90
CA PRO A 197 -52.70 -7.77 12.84
C PRO A 197 -53.90 -7.10 12.16
N MET A 198 -54.33 -7.68 11.04
CA MET A 198 -55.56 -7.26 10.35
C MET A 198 -56.72 -7.37 11.33
N SER A 199 -57.34 -6.23 11.62
CA SER A 199 -58.57 -6.20 12.39
C SER A 199 -59.70 -6.86 11.57
N PRO A 200 -60.49 -7.79 12.15
CA PRO A 200 -61.56 -8.46 11.42
C PRO A 200 -62.66 -7.46 11.02
N ALA A 201 -63.17 -7.63 9.80
CA ALA A 201 -64.22 -6.78 9.23
C ALA A 201 -65.55 -6.93 10.02
N PRO A 202 -66.33 -5.85 10.20
CA PRO A 202 -67.62 -5.92 10.86
C PRO A 202 -68.63 -6.68 9.99
N THR A 203 -69.23 -7.72 10.56
CA THR A 203 -70.37 -8.44 9.98
C THR A 203 -71.65 -7.64 10.20
N SER A 204 -72.30 -7.26 9.10
CA SER A 204 -73.66 -6.73 9.06
C SER A 204 -74.70 -7.85 9.01
#